data_AF-A0A538SIJ1-F1
#
_entry.id   AF-A0A538SIJ1-F1
#
_cell.length_a   1.000
_cell.length_b   1.000
_cell.length_c   1.000
_cell.angle_alpha   90.00
_cell.angle_beta   90.00
_cell.angle_gamma   90.00
#
_symmetry.space_group_name_H-M   'P 1'
#
loop_
_entity.id
_entity.type
_entity.pdbx_description
1 polymer ?
#
loop_
_entity_poly.entity_id
_entity_poly.type
_entity_poly.pdbx_seq_one_letter_code
_entity_poly.pdbx_strand_id
1 'polypeptide(L)' 'MIIYSHLDGAAAVSSPTASEAAGDLDSPNGWGRAVSYANGRPVVFEQDLGGGKKMVTYVLWAQ' A
#
# COMPACT_ATOMS: atom_id res chain seq x y z
N MET A 1 -4.14 41.83 -2.32
CA MET A 1 -4.45 40.72 -1.40
C MET A 1 -4.85 39.54 -2.26
N ILE A 2 -3.90 38.63 -2.51
CA ILE A 2 -4.13 37.41 -3.29
C ILE A 2 -4.06 36.28 -2.28
N ILE A 3 -5.19 35.61 -2.06
CA ILE A 3 -5.31 34.52 -1.11
C ILE A 3 -5.64 33.29 -1.95
N TYR A 4 -4.80 32.27 -1.82
CA TYR A 4 -4.91 30.92 -2.38
C TYR A 4 -4.47 30.73 -3.84
N SER A 5 -3.15 30.74 -4.04
CA SER A 5 -2.52 29.88 -5.05
C SER A 5 -2.68 28.44 -4.57
N HIS A 6 -3.60 27.67 -5.17
CA HIS A 6 -3.56 26.22 -5.05
C HIS A 6 -2.32 25.76 -5.80
N LEU A 7 -1.23 25.57 -5.05
CA LEU A 7 -0.10 24.80 -5.51
C LEU A 7 -0.63 23.37 -5.71
N ASP A 8 -1.15 23.09 -6.90
CA ASP A 8 -1.41 21.73 -7.38
C ASP A 8 -0.04 21.11 -7.63
N GLY A 9 0.64 20.79 -6.53
CA GLY A 9 1.80 19.93 -6.54
C GLY A 9 1.28 18.52 -6.70
N ALA A 10 1.01 18.11 -7.94
CA ALA A 10 0.95 16.69 -8.24
C ALA A 10 2.26 16.09 -7.76
N ALA A 11 2.24 15.45 -6.61
CA ALA A 11 3.32 14.60 -6.15
C ALA A 11 3.33 13.41 -7.12
N ALA A 12 3.99 13.60 -8.26
CA ALA A 12 4.46 12.49 -9.07
C ALA A 12 5.55 11.81 -8.26
N VAL A 13 5.13 11.02 -7.27
CA VAL A 13 5.96 9.96 -6.71
C VAL A 13 6.24 9.07 -7.90
N SER A 14 7.42 9.28 -8.49
CA SER A 14 8.02 8.31 -9.39
C SER A 14 8.38 7.13 -8.50
N SER A 15 7.40 6.26 -8.24
CA SER A 15 7.69 4.98 -7.63
C SER A 15 8.62 4.24 -8.60
N PRO A 16 9.85 3.88 -8.19
CA PRO A 16 10.54 2.84 -8.92
C PRO A 16 9.58 1.64 -8.91
N THR A 17 9.20 1.15 -10.08
CA THR A 17 8.60 -0.18 -10.18
C THR A 17 9.62 -1.15 -9.63
N ALA A 18 9.47 -1.48 -8.35
CA ALA A 18 10.13 -2.64 -7.77
C ALA A 18 9.61 -3.81 -8.60
N SER A 19 10.43 -4.26 -9.54
CA SER A 19 10.18 -5.47 -10.30
C SER A 19 10.49 -6.67 -9.41
N GLU A 20 9.86 -6.73 -8.24
CA GLU A 20 9.72 -7.93 -7.45
C GLU A 20 8.45 -8.57 -7.97
N ALA A 21 8.57 -9.82 -8.44
CA ALA A 21 7.52 -10.54 -9.17
C ALA A 21 6.13 -10.14 -8.68
N ALA A 22 5.31 -9.57 -9.56
CA ALA A 22 3.92 -9.27 -9.29
C ALA A 22 3.20 -10.60 -9.03
N GLY A 23 3.34 -11.10 -7.80
CA GLY A 23 2.55 -12.21 -7.30
C GLY A 23 1.09 -11.80 -7.42
N ASP A 24 0.24 -12.76 -7.72
CA ASP A 24 -1.21 -12.58 -7.86
C ASP A 24 -1.76 -11.76 -6.66
N LEU A 25 -1.93 -10.45 -6.85
CA LEU A 25 -2.43 -9.52 -5.83
C LEU A 25 -3.95 -9.53 -5.77
N ASP A 26 -4.61 -10.25 -6.68
CA ASP A 26 -6.05 -10.49 -6.63
C ASP A 26 -6.42 -11.49 -5.52
N SER A 27 -5.48 -12.34 -5.11
CA SER A 27 -5.67 -13.28 -4.00
C SER A 27 -5.09 -12.74 -2.69
N PRO A 28 -5.89 -12.63 -1.61
CA PRO A 28 -5.42 -12.17 -0.30
C PRO A 28 -4.26 -12.99 0.29
N ASN A 29 -4.09 -14.24 -0.15
CA ASN A 29 -2.97 -15.10 0.25
C ASN A 29 -1.61 -14.52 -0.17
N GLY A 30 -1.57 -13.66 -1.20
CA GLY A 30 -0.35 -13.01 -1.67
C GLY A 30 0.09 -11.82 -0.83
N TRP A 31 -0.80 -11.24 0.00
CA TRP A 31 -0.53 -9.97 0.71
C TRP A 31 0.28 -10.14 1.99
N GLY A 32 0.44 -11.38 2.46
CA GLY A 32 1.17 -11.71 3.69
C GLY A 32 0.25 -11.95 4.89
N ARG A 33 0.79 -11.75 6.09
CA ARG A 33 0.08 -11.97 7.35
C ARG A 33 -0.69 -10.70 7.74
N ALA A 34 -1.97 -10.85 8.07
CA ALA A 34 -2.75 -9.74 8.62
C ALA A 34 -2.19 -9.29 9.99
N VAL A 35 -1.88 -8.01 10.10
CA VAL A 35 -1.34 -7.37 11.31
C VAL A 35 -2.27 -6.30 11.89
N SER A 36 -3.29 -5.86 11.12
CA SER A 36 -4.30 -4.92 11.59
C SER A 36 -5.67 -5.17 10.96
N TYR A 37 -6.72 -4.87 11.72
CA TYR A 37 -8.13 -5.08 11.37
C TYR A 37 -8.95 -3.81 11.62
N ALA A 38 -9.93 -3.54 10.76
CA ALA A 38 -10.93 -2.50 10.94
C ALA A 38 -12.31 -3.06 10.57
N ASN A 39 -13.34 -2.77 11.36
CA ASN A 39 -14.71 -3.26 11.14
C ASN A 39 -14.79 -4.79 10.94
N GLY A 40 -13.94 -5.54 11.65
CA GLY A 40 -13.87 -7.00 11.55
C GLY A 40 -13.19 -7.54 10.29
N ARG A 41 -12.66 -6.67 9.41
CA ARG A 41 -11.92 -7.05 8.19
C ARG A 41 -10.44 -6.69 8.32
N PRO A 42 -9.52 -7.51 7.81
CA PRO A 42 -8.10 -7.16 7.78
C PRO A 42 -7.88 -5.97 6.84
N VAL A 43 -7.07 -5.00 7.28
CA VAL A 43 -6.76 -3.78 6.51
C VAL A 43 -5.27 -3.57 6.31
N VAL A 44 -4.42 -4.22 7.10
CA VAL A 44 -2.97 -4.20 6.91
C VAL A 44 -2.41 -5.60 6.96
N PHE A 45 -1.59 -5.93 5.96
CA PHE A 45 -0.84 -7.16 5.87
C PHE A 45 0.65 -6.87 5.78
N GLU A 46 1.44 -7.74 6.39
CA GLU A 46 2.90 -7.69 6.34
C GLU A 46 3.44 -8.99 5.75
N GLN A 47 4.36 -8.87 4.79
CA GLN A 47 5.12 -9.98 4.24
C GLN A 47 6.61 -9.72 4.44
N ASP A 48 7.30 -10.66 5.06
CA ASP A 48 8.75 -10.62 5.19
C ASP A 48 9.39 -11.07 3.87
N LEU A 49 10.32 -10.27 3.33
CA LEU A 49 11.04 -10.55 2.09
C LEU A 49 12.47 -11.05 2.36
N GLY A 50 12.81 -11.31 3.62
CA GLY A 50 14.16 -11.63 4.07
C GLY A 50 15.08 -10.41 4.16
N GLY A 51 16.23 -10.59 4.81
CA GLY A 51 17.28 -9.56 4.88
C GLY A 51 16.86 -8.26 5.58
N GLY A 52 15.87 -8.33 6.47
CA GLY A 52 15.31 -7.16 7.18
C GLY A 52 14.35 -6.32 6.34
N LYS A 53 13.98 -6.78 5.13
CA LYS A 53 13.02 -6.10 4.26
C LYS A 53 11.61 -6.64 4.48
N LYS A 54 10.63 -5.74 4.41
CA LYS A 54 9.21 -6.08 4.58
C LYS A 54 8.37 -5.35 3.53
N MET A 55 7.38 -6.05 3.00
CA MET A 55 6.30 -5.46 2.21
C MET A 55 5.09 -5.24 3.10
N VAL A 56 4.50 -4.06 3.03
CA VAL A 56 3.28 -3.71 3.75
C VAL A 56 2.17 -3.45 2.74
N THR A 57 1.07 -4.19 2.86
CA THR A 57 -0.12 -4.05 2.01
C THR A 57 -1.24 -3.41 2.82
N TYR A 58 -1.74 -2.26 2.38
CA TYR A 58 -2.88 -1.58 2.98
C TYR A 58 -4.11 -1.72 2.08
N VAL A 59 -5.20 -2.28 2.62
CA VAL A 59 -6.43 -2.55 1.87
C VAL A 59 -7.52 -1.55 2.26
N LEU A 60 -8.02 -0.82 1.26
CA LEU A 60 -9.17 0.07 1.37
C LEU A 60 -10.41 -0.69 0.90
N TRP A 61 -11.31 -1.01 1.83
CA TRP A 61 -12.57 -1.67 1.50
C TRP A 61 -13.58 -0.64 1.02
N ALA A 62 -14.05 -0.76 -0.22
CA ALA A 62 -15.19 -0.02 -0.73
C ALA A 62 -16.50 -0.72 -0.33
N GLN A 63 -17.58 0.06 -0.24
CA GLN A 63 -18.95 -0.41 -0.03
C GLN A 63 -19.79 -0.24 -1.29
#